data_AF-A0A354MBX3-F1
#
_entry.id   AF-A0A354MBX3-F1
#
_cell.length_a   1.000
_cell.length_b   1.000
_cell.length_c   1.000
_cell.angle_alpha   90.00
_cell.angle_beta   90.00
_cell.angle_gamma   90.00
#
_symmetry.space_group_name_H-M   'P 1'
#
loop_
_entity.id
_entity.type
_entity.pdbx_description
1 polymer ?
#
loop_
_entity_poly.entity_id
_entity_poly.type
_entity_poly.pdbx_seq_one_letter_code
_entity_poly.pdbx_strand_id
1 'polypeptide(L)'
;MQDSEKIYRIELTNEEYEFLENLKTEFCNKLSKMNDEERAEYLKSFYPEQNLNFEKEIKGTVYKVNTYFNKDSEHTILTRFFEIFQK
;
A
#
# COMPACT_ATOMS: atom_id res chain seq x y z
N MET A 1 37.42 -8.49 -23.46
CA MET A 1 36.72 -7.19 -23.32
C MET A 1 36.15 -7.19 -21.93
N GLN A 2 36.61 -6.29 -21.04
CA GLN A 2 36.07 -6.15 -19.69
C GLN A 2 34.76 -5.38 -19.79
N ASP A 3 33.64 -6.02 -19.48
CA ASP A 3 32.38 -5.33 -19.25
C ASP A 3 32.55 -4.50 -17.96
N SER A 4 32.78 -3.19 -18.13
CA SER A 4 32.76 -2.25 -17.03
C SER A 4 31.33 -2.16 -16.48
N GLU A 5 31.09 -2.81 -15.35
CA GLU A 5 29.83 -2.76 -14.60
C GLU A 5 29.52 -1.29 -14.25
N LYS A 6 28.56 -0.67 -14.97
CA LYS A 6 28.13 0.70 -14.69
C LYS A 6 27.28 0.69 -13.42
N ILE A 7 27.87 1.13 -12.31
CA ILE A 7 27.16 1.40 -11.07
C ILE A 7 26.44 2.74 -11.21
N TYR A 8 25.11 2.70 -11.33
CA TYR A 8 24.27 3.90 -11.27
C TYR A 8 23.97 4.21 -9.81
N ARG A 9 24.50 5.32 -9.30
CA ARG A 9 24.12 5.85 -7.98
C ARG A 9 22.94 6.78 -8.17
N ILE A 10 21.77 6.34 -7.74
CA ILE A 10 20.58 7.20 -7.68
C ILE A 10 20.67 7.97 -6.37
N GLU A 11 20.97 9.26 -6.47
CA GLU A 11 20.98 10.18 -5.33
C GLU A 11 19.77 11.11 -5.47
N LEU A 12 19.15 11.44 -4.34
CA LEU A 12 18.15 12.49 -4.31
C LEU A 12 18.86 13.83 -4.45
N THR A 13 18.25 14.73 -5.21
CA THR A 13 18.57 16.15 -5.11
C THR A 13 18.20 16.66 -3.72
N ASN A 14 18.80 17.78 -3.30
CA ASN A 14 18.44 18.41 -2.02
C ASN A 14 16.95 18.74 -1.95
N GLU A 15 16.35 19.19 -3.06
CA GLU A 15 14.92 19.51 -3.15
C GLU A 15 14.05 18.26 -2.94
N GLU A 16 14.39 17.14 -3.59
CA GLU A 16 13.67 15.87 -3.39
C GLU A 16 13.82 15.33 -1.96
N TYR A 17 15.00 15.47 -1.37
CA TYR A 17 15.24 15.08 0.01
C TYR A 17 14.43 15.93 1.00
N GLU A 18 14.45 17.26 0.84
CA GLU A 18 13.67 18.18 1.68
C GLU A 18 12.17 17.91 1.54
N PHE A 19 11.70 17.65 0.32
CA PHE A 19 10.32 17.26 0.08
C PHE A 19 9.93 15.99 0.87
N LEU A 20 10.76 14.94 0.84
CA LEU A 20 10.51 13.70 1.57
C LEU A 20 10.54 13.89 3.09
N GLU A 21 11.47 14.68 3.62
CA GLU A 21 11.52 14.98 5.05
C GLU A 21 10.32 15.82 5.51
N ASN A 22 9.85 16.76 4.69
CA ASN A 22 8.61 17.51 4.97
C ASN A 22 7.40 16.56 4.97
N LEU A 23 7.27 15.71 3.96
CA LEU A 23 6.18 14.72 3.86
C LEU A 23 6.15 13.79 5.07
N LYS A 24 7.32 13.27 5.47
CA LYS A 24 7.48 12.43 6.67
C LYS A 24 7.09 13.18 7.93
N THR A 25 7.54 14.43 8.08
CA THR A 25 7.22 15.27 9.24
C THR A 25 5.73 15.52 9.35
N GLU A 26 5.06 15.88 8.25
CA GLU A 26 3.61 16.05 8.20
C GLU A 26 2.87 14.76 8.56
N PHE A 27 3.31 13.63 8.03
CA PHE A 27 2.73 12.33 8.32
C PHE A 27 2.85 11.98 9.81
N CYS A 28 4.04 12.12 10.40
CA CYS A 28 4.26 11.89 11.83
C CYS A 28 3.42 12.84 12.71
N ASN A 29 3.35 14.12 12.35
CA ASN A 29 2.53 15.12 13.06
C ASN A 29 1.03 14.83 12.99
N LYS A 30 0.55 14.22 11.90
CA LYS A 30 -0.84 13.78 11.78
C LYS A 30 -1.11 12.57 12.67
N LEU A 31 -0.23 11.57 12.63
CA LEU A 31 -0.39 10.35 13.44
C LEU A 31 -0.29 10.61 14.95
N SER A 32 0.54 11.57 15.38
CA SER A 32 0.72 11.90 16.79
C SER A 32 -0.51 12.55 17.44
N LYS A 33 -1.38 13.15 16.63
CA LYS A 33 -2.65 13.74 17.07
C LYS A 33 -3.80 12.75 17.16
N MET A 34 -3.62 11.53 16.62
CA MET A 34 -4.62 10.47 16.62
C MET A 34 -4.46 9.58 17.86
N ASN A 35 -5.58 9.13 18.41
CA ASN A 35 -5.60 8.01 19.36
C ASN A 35 -5.36 6.67 18.64
N ASP A 36 -5.24 5.57 19.39
CA ASP A 36 -4.88 4.27 18.83
C ASP A 36 -5.95 3.71 17.85
N GLU A 37 -7.23 3.93 18.10
CA GLU A 37 -8.31 3.50 17.22
C GLU A 37 -8.32 4.30 15.91
N GLU A 38 -8.26 5.63 16.02
CA GLU A 38 -8.18 6.54 14.87
C GLU A 38 -6.95 6.24 14.01
N ARG A 39 -5.81 5.96 14.65
CA ARG A 39 -4.56 5.62 13.96
C ARG A 39 -4.70 4.28 13.23
N ALA A 40 -5.33 3.28 13.86
CA ALA A 40 -5.56 1.99 13.24
C ALA A 40 -6.50 2.10 12.02
N GLU A 41 -7.57 2.88 12.12
CA GLU A 41 -8.51 3.12 11.02
C GLU A 41 -7.86 3.92 9.88
N TYR A 42 -7.09 4.96 10.22
CA TYR A 42 -6.35 5.74 9.23
C TYR A 42 -5.34 4.88 8.47
N LEU A 43 -4.54 4.07 9.16
CA LEU A 43 -3.62 3.12 8.52
C LEU A 43 -4.36 2.10 7.66
N LYS A 44 -5.53 1.65 8.11
CA LYS A 44 -6.39 0.74 7.35
C LYS A 44 -6.90 1.32 6.04
N SER A 45 -7.08 2.64 5.94
CA SER A 45 -7.49 3.27 4.68
C SER A 45 -6.42 3.18 3.58
N PHE A 46 -5.15 2.97 3.94
CA PHE A 46 -4.07 2.72 2.99
C PHE A 46 -4.00 1.25 2.56
N TYR A 47 -4.71 0.34 3.23
CA TYR A 47 -4.70 -1.07 2.89
C TYR A 47 -5.58 -1.32 1.67
N PRO A 48 -4.98 -1.64 0.51
CA PRO A 48 -5.75 -2.02 -0.67
C PRO A 48 -6.76 -3.14 -0.44
N GLU A 49 -6.49 -4.00 0.54
CA GLU A 49 -7.27 -5.17 0.94
C GLU A 49 -8.69 -4.81 1.41
N GLN A 50 -8.94 -3.58 1.84
CA GLN A 50 -10.30 -3.13 2.15
C GLN A 50 -11.23 -3.19 0.94
N ASN A 51 -10.70 -3.08 -0.28
CA ASN A 51 -11.47 -3.20 -1.52
C ASN A 51 -11.59 -4.66 -2.02
N LEU A 52 -10.84 -5.60 -1.44
CA LEU A 52 -10.84 -6.99 -1.87
C LEU A 52 -11.98 -7.79 -1.23
N ASN A 53 -12.37 -7.41 -0.02
CA ASN A 53 -13.59 -7.92 0.60
C ASN A 53 -14.75 -7.00 0.22
N PHE A 54 -15.81 -7.55 -0.38
CA PHE A 54 -16.98 -6.75 -0.76
C PHE A 54 -18.29 -7.51 -0.58
N GLU A 55 -19.35 -6.76 -0.35
CA GLU A 55 -20.73 -7.28 -0.35
C GLU A 55 -21.45 -6.79 -1.59
N LYS A 56 -22.20 -7.68 -2.25
CA LYS A 56 -22.97 -7.35 -3.44
C LYS A 56 -24.33 -8.04 -3.41
N GLU A 57 -25.38 -7.27 -3.62
CA GLU A 57 -26.73 -7.81 -3.77
C GLU A 57 -26.98 -8.22 -5.23
N ILE A 58 -27.43 -9.46 -5.43
CA ILE A 58 -27.85 -9.97 -6.73
C ILE A 58 -29.20 -10.65 -6.53
N LYS A 59 -30.25 -10.11 -7.18
CA LYS A 59 -31.62 -10.65 -7.13
C LYS A 59 -32.15 -10.85 -5.70
N GLY A 60 -31.94 -9.88 -4.82
CA GLY A 60 -32.41 -9.93 -3.42
C GLY A 60 -31.57 -10.83 -2.49
N THR A 61 -30.48 -11.41 -2.98
CA THR A 61 -29.53 -12.18 -2.15
C THR A 61 -28.24 -11.39 -1.98
N VAL A 62 -27.80 -11.21 -0.73
CA VAL A 62 -26.53 -10.55 -0.39
C VAL A 62 -25.40 -11.58 -0.44
N TYR A 63 -24.42 -11.36 -1.32
CA TYR A 63 -23.22 -12.15 -1.43
C TYR A 63 -22.06 -11.42 -0.77
N LYS A 64 -21.41 -12.06 0.19
CA LYS A 64 -20.18 -11.56 0.80
C LYS A 64 -18.99 -12.31 0.23
N VAL A 65 -18.10 -11.58 -0.42
CA VAL A 65 -16.81 -12.09 -0.88
C VAL A 65 -15.76 -11.67 0.13
N ASN A 66 -15.13 -12.65 0.77
CA ASN A 66 -13.99 -12.43 1.65
C ASN A 66 -12.76 -13.03 0.97
N THR A 67 -11.79 -12.19 0.62
CA THR A 67 -10.47 -12.61 0.17
C THR A 67 -9.60 -12.98 1.36
N TYR A 68 -9.08 -14.20 1.34
CA TYR A 68 -8.11 -14.68 2.31
C TYR A 68 -6.80 -14.98 1.59
N PHE A 69 -5.69 -14.54 2.18
CA PHE A 69 -4.37 -14.85 1.66
C PHE A 69 -3.84 -16.11 2.33
N ASN A 70 -3.58 -17.13 1.52
CA ASN A 70 -2.94 -18.34 1.98
C ASN A 70 -1.45 -18.05 2.20
N LYS A 71 -0.90 -18.41 3.36
CA LYS A 71 0.54 -18.34 3.64
C LYS A 71 1.39 -19.18 2.67
N ASP A 72 0.79 -20.21 2.08
CA ASP A 72 1.41 -21.11 1.10
C ASP A 72 1.17 -20.64 -0.34
N SER A 73 0.62 -19.43 -0.53
CA SER A 73 0.40 -18.82 -1.85
C SER A 73 1.74 -18.37 -2.45
N GLU A 74 1.96 -18.72 -3.72
CA GLU A 74 3.09 -18.20 -4.51
C GLU A 74 3.00 -16.68 -4.77
N HIS A 75 1.80 -16.11 -4.62
CA HIS A 75 1.57 -14.68 -4.83
C HIS A 75 1.33 -13.96 -3.51
N THR A 76 2.01 -12.83 -3.33
CA THR A 76 1.77 -11.91 -2.21
C THR A 76 0.51 -11.07 -2.45
N ILE A 77 0.00 -10.44 -1.38
CA ILE A 77 -1.11 -9.49 -1.44
C ILE A 77 -0.84 -8.38 -2.47
N LEU A 78 0.36 -7.79 -2.39
CA LEU A 78 0.80 -6.74 -3.29
C LEU A 78 0.79 -7.21 -4.75
N THR A 79 1.29 -8.43 -5.02
CA THR A 79 1.30 -9.01 -6.37
C THR A 79 -0.11 -9.15 -6.95
N ARG A 80 -1.05 -9.72 -6.17
CA ARG A 80 -2.45 -9.85 -6.61
C ARG A 80 -3.14 -8.50 -6.76
N PHE A 81 -2.82 -7.55 -5.88
CA PHE A 81 -3.38 -6.21 -5.99
C PHE A 81 -2.91 -5.49 -7.26
N PHE A 82 -1.62 -5.58 -7.60
CA PHE A 82 -1.13 -5.05 -8.86
C PHE A 82 -1.80 -5.71 -10.07
N GLU A 83 -1.99 -7.03 -10.08
CA GLU A 83 -2.69 -7.73 -11.16
C GLU A 83 -4.16 -7.29 -11.33
N ILE A 84 -4.87 -7.03 -10.22
CA ILE A 84 -6.30 -6.65 -10.26
C ILE A 84 -6.48 -5.17 -10.65
N PHE A 85 -5.58 -4.29 -10.18
CA PHE A 85 -5.77 -2.84 -10.28
C PHE A 85 -4.83 -2.14 -11.27
N GLN A 86 -3.81 -2.80 -11.81
CA GLN A 86 -3.12 -2.33 -13.01
C GLN A 86 -3.96 -2.70 -14.24
N LYS A 87 -4.46 -1.65 -14.92
CA LYS A 87 -4.96 -1.75 -16.30
C LYS A 87 -3.80 -1.66 -17.28
#